data_AF-A0A7J4EEV0-F1
#
_entry.id   AF-A0A7J4EEV0-F1
#
_cell.length_a   1.000
_cell.length_b   1.000
_cell.length_c   1.000
_cell.angle_alpha   90.00
_cell.angle_beta   90.00
_cell.angle_gamma   90.00
#
_symmetry.space_group_name_H-M   'P 1'
#
loop_
_entity.id
_entity.type
_entity.pdbx_description
1 polymer ?
#
loop_
_entity_poly.entity_id
_entity_poly.type
_entity_poly.pdbx_seq_one_letter_code
_entity_poly.pdbx_strand_id
1 'polypeptide(L)'
;MTASRDDKKIITHHRPDLREKLFFCISGFIISVPLTLFIGTFTDHLCAVMPIFYATLCTTAIFTPFIEEFAKAYPLFYRHGETEKSIFTLGFLVGLGFGLSEFFVYILALGAPVSIRLPMIFFHAASTSITAYGIATKRPARFYLTAVALHFSNNFSALFGPFWFIGGVAAVVIAYFLSWRFYRKTSERFFDFECIEKSTEFKP
;
A
#
# COMPACT_ATOMS: atom_id res chain seq x y z
N MET A 1 -24.06 48.50 7.98
CA MET A 1 -23.29 47.26 8.18
C MET A 1 -23.28 46.51 6.85
N THR A 2 -22.21 46.63 6.09
CA THR A 2 -22.04 45.98 4.79
C THR A 2 -21.67 44.51 5.00
N ALA A 3 -22.44 43.62 4.38
CA ALA A 3 -22.18 42.18 4.38
C ALA A 3 -20.72 41.90 3.96
N SER A 4 -20.00 41.19 4.83
CA SER A 4 -18.66 40.66 4.56
C SER A 4 -18.73 39.76 3.33
N ARG A 5 -17.91 40.05 2.31
CA ARG A 5 -17.72 39.16 1.16
C ARG A 5 -17.31 37.78 1.66
N ASP A 6 -18.05 36.76 1.24
CA ASP A 6 -17.64 35.37 1.35
C ASP A 6 -16.29 35.21 0.63
N ASP A 7 -15.21 35.11 1.41
CA ASP A 7 -13.91 34.65 0.94
C ASP A 7 -14.07 33.18 0.54
N LYS A 8 -14.50 32.97 -0.70
CA LYS A 8 -14.56 31.67 -1.35
C LYS A 8 -13.11 31.18 -1.49
N LYS A 9 -12.60 30.49 -0.46
CA LYS A 9 -11.28 29.86 -0.49
C LYS A 9 -11.24 28.86 -1.64
N ILE A 10 -10.64 29.26 -2.74
CA ILE A 10 -10.33 28.38 -3.87
C ILE A 10 -9.17 27.50 -3.41
N ILE A 11 -9.46 26.29 -2.96
CA ILE A 11 -8.42 25.28 -2.73
C ILE A 11 -7.87 24.90 -4.09
N THR A 12 -6.62 25.26 -4.36
CA THR A 12 -5.95 24.93 -5.61
C THR A 12 -5.71 23.43 -5.70
N HIS A 13 -5.94 22.86 -6.88
CA HIS A 13 -5.66 21.46 -7.15
C HIS A 13 -4.17 21.19 -6.99
N HIS A 14 -3.78 20.40 -5.99
CA HIS A 14 -2.42 19.90 -5.91
C HIS A 14 -2.29 18.66 -6.81
N ARG A 15 -1.25 18.66 -7.63
CA ARG A 15 -0.85 17.52 -8.46
C ARG A 15 0.61 17.26 -8.17
N PRO A 16 0.98 16.03 -7.83
CA PRO A 16 2.35 15.73 -7.46
C PRO A 16 3.25 15.89 -8.67
N ASP A 17 4.27 16.71 -8.51
CA ASP A 17 5.32 16.88 -9.50
C ASP A 17 6.23 15.64 -9.55
N LEU A 18 7.25 15.67 -10.41
CA LEU A 18 8.18 14.55 -10.52
C LEU A 18 9.01 14.34 -9.23
N ARG A 19 9.32 15.41 -8.51
CA ARG A 19 10.14 15.34 -7.29
C ARG A 19 9.37 14.66 -6.17
N GLU A 20 8.09 14.98 -6.04
CA GLU A 20 7.19 14.34 -5.09
C GLU A 20 6.96 12.86 -5.43
N LYS A 21 6.71 12.54 -6.71
CA LYS A 21 6.63 11.14 -7.15
C LYS A 21 7.89 10.35 -6.82
N LEU A 22 9.06 10.94 -7.07
CA LEU A 22 10.34 10.33 -6.73
C LEU A 22 10.51 10.16 -5.21
N PHE A 23 10.12 11.17 -4.42
CA PHE A 23 10.15 11.11 -2.95
C PHE A 23 9.31 9.93 -2.42
N PHE A 24 8.09 9.74 -2.90
CA PHE A 24 7.25 8.61 -2.47
C PHE A 24 7.80 7.25 -2.92
N CYS A 25 8.45 7.17 -4.08
CA CYS A 25 9.17 5.95 -4.47
C CYS A 25 10.34 5.66 -3.52
N ILE A 26 11.20 6.66 -3.25
CA ILE A 26 12.35 6.51 -2.36
C ILE A 26 11.91 6.19 -0.93
N SER A 27 10.82 6.79 -0.43
CA SER A 27 10.33 6.48 0.91
C SER A 27 9.93 5.01 1.04
N GLY A 28 9.26 4.45 0.04
CA GLY A 28 8.96 3.02 -0.03
C GLY A 28 10.21 2.14 0.03
N PHE A 29 11.25 2.53 -0.70
CA PHE A 29 12.55 1.85 -0.67
C PHE A 29 13.18 1.88 0.72
N ILE A 30 13.23 3.05 1.36
CA ILE A 30 13.85 3.24 2.68
C ILE A 30 13.12 2.45 3.76
N ILE A 31 11.78 2.45 3.78
CA ILE A 31 11.02 1.75 4.83
C ILE A 31 11.08 0.22 4.68
N SER A 32 11.31 -0.30 3.48
CA SER A 32 11.34 -1.75 3.21
C SER A 32 12.48 -2.46 3.95
N VAL A 33 13.69 -1.88 3.95
CA VAL A 33 14.87 -2.50 4.57
C VAL A 33 14.70 -2.77 6.07
N PRO A 34 14.41 -1.78 6.94
CA PRO A 34 14.26 -2.02 8.37
C PRO A 34 13.07 -2.94 8.69
N LEU A 35 11.98 -2.89 7.90
CA LEU A 35 10.84 -3.79 8.08
C LEU A 35 11.21 -5.24 7.77
N THR A 36 11.90 -5.49 6.65
CA THR A 36 12.37 -6.83 6.28
C THR A 36 13.25 -7.43 7.38
N LEU A 37 14.19 -6.63 7.90
CA LEU A 37 15.09 -7.05 8.98
C LEU A 37 14.34 -7.28 10.30
N PHE A 38 13.39 -6.39 10.63
CA PHE A 38 12.55 -6.53 11.82
C PHE A 38 11.74 -7.84 11.80
N ILE A 39 11.14 -8.21 10.66
CA ILE A 39 10.39 -9.47 10.53
C ILE A 39 11.31 -10.68 10.70
N GLY A 40 12.53 -10.64 10.17
CA GLY A 40 13.52 -11.69 10.39
C GLY A 40 13.82 -11.90 11.89
N THR A 41 14.22 -10.82 12.57
CA THR A 41 14.50 -10.85 14.02
C THR A 41 13.27 -11.28 14.84
N PHE A 42 12.07 -10.84 14.45
CA PHE A 42 10.84 -11.24 15.11
C PHE A 42 10.56 -12.74 14.95
N THR A 43 10.87 -13.30 13.78
CA THR A 43 10.77 -14.75 13.52
C THR A 43 11.74 -15.52 14.40
N ASP A 44 12.99 -15.08 14.50
CA ASP A 44 14.02 -15.72 15.32
C ASP A 44 13.63 -15.74 16.80
N HIS A 45 13.07 -14.63 17.31
CA HIS A 45 12.57 -14.58 18.69
C HIS A 45 11.39 -15.51 18.93
N LEU A 46 10.44 -15.63 17.99
CA LEU A 46 9.32 -16.56 18.12
C LEU A 46 9.80 -18.02 18.06
N CYS A 47 10.86 -18.32 17.32
CA CYS A 47 11.46 -19.66 17.28
C CYS A 47 11.97 -20.15 18.65
N ALA A 48 12.19 -19.25 19.62
CA ALA A 48 12.54 -19.64 20.99
C ALA A 48 11.38 -20.34 21.74
N VAL A 49 10.13 -20.14 21.31
CA VAL A 49 8.92 -20.65 22.00
C VAL A 49 8.03 -21.51 21.11
N MET A 50 8.23 -21.53 19.78
CA MET A 50 7.46 -22.36 18.86
C MET A 50 8.30 -22.89 17.69
N PRO A 51 7.88 -24.00 17.03
CA PRO A 51 8.57 -24.51 15.86
C PRO A 51 8.66 -23.49 14.71
N ILE A 52 9.75 -23.56 13.93
CA ILE A 52 10.05 -22.63 12.82
C ILE A 52 8.85 -22.43 11.88
N PHE A 53 8.14 -23.51 11.52
CA PHE A 53 6.97 -23.41 10.64
C PHE A 53 5.89 -22.47 11.20
N TYR A 54 5.55 -22.62 12.48
CA TYR A 54 4.54 -21.77 13.11
C TYR A 54 5.05 -20.35 13.35
N ALA A 55 6.34 -20.18 13.66
CA ALA A 55 6.95 -18.87 13.77
C ALA A 55 6.88 -18.12 12.43
N THR A 56 7.26 -18.76 11.32
CA THR A 56 7.18 -18.17 9.97
C THR A 56 5.74 -17.92 9.52
N LEU A 57 4.80 -18.83 9.83
CA LEU A 57 3.38 -18.63 9.55
C LEU A 57 2.86 -17.37 10.27
N CYS A 58 3.13 -17.24 11.57
CA CYS A 58 2.71 -16.08 12.35
C CYS A 58 3.36 -14.78 11.85
N THR A 59 4.67 -14.78 11.65
CA THR A 59 5.41 -13.57 11.28
C THR A 59 5.24 -13.19 9.81
N THR A 60 5.66 -14.07 8.89
CA THR A 60 5.75 -13.79 7.46
C THR A 60 4.39 -13.86 6.78
N ALA A 61 3.55 -14.86 7.09
CA ALA A 61 2.26 -14.96 6.43
C ALA A 61 1.22 -14.05 7.07
N ILE A 62 1.17 -13.93 8.40
CA ILE A 62 0.13 -13.15 9.09
C ILE A 62 0.57 -11.70 9.38
N PHE A 63 1.56 -11.48 10.25
CA PHE A 63 1.89 -10.13 10.72
C PHE A 63 2.50 -9.22 9.64
N THR A 64 3.35 -9.77 8.78
CA THR A 64 4.05 -9.01 7.74
C THR A 64 3.08 -8.27 6.81
N PRO A 65 2.05 -8.91 6.21
CA PRO A 65 1.02 -8.20 5.47
C PRO A 65 0.39 -7.02 6.19
N PHE A 66 0.02 -7.15 7.47
CA PHE A 66 -0.57 -6.04 8.22
C PHE A 66 0.43 -4.88 8.36
N ILE A 67 1.65 -5.17 8.81
CA ILE A 67 2.65 -4.15 9.09
C ILE A 67 3.08 -3.45 7.80
N GLU A 68 3.40 -4.21 6.75
CA GLU A 68 3.91 -3.65 5.51
C GLU A 68 2.85 -2.87 4.73
N GLU A 69 1.63 -3.39 4.59
CA GLU A 69 0.56 -2.67 3.90
C GLU A 69 0.20 -1.38 4.62
N PHE A 70 0.28 -1.36 5.96
CA PHE A 70 0.08 -0.15 6.74
C PHE A 70 1.22 0.84 6.55
N ALA A 71 2.47 0.39 6.71
CA ALA A 71 3.65 1.25 6.63
C ALA A 71 3.78 1.94 5.26
N LYS A 72 3.51 1.20 4.17
CA LYS A 72 3.51 1.75 2.81
C LYS A 72 2.41 2.80 2.59
N ALA A 73 1.23 2.59 3.16
CA ALA A 73 0.11 3.51 2.97
C ALA A 73 0.12 4.70 3.94
N TYR A 74 0.84 4.60 5.06
CA TYR A 74 0.83 5.58 6.15
C TYR A 74 1.03 7.04 5.70
N PRO A 75 2.00 7.37 4.83
CA PRO A 75 2.23 8.76 4.40
C PRO A 75 1.06 9.38 3.62
N LEU A 76 0.17 8.56 3.05
CA LEU A 76 -0.96 9.01 2.23
C LEU A 76 -2.15 9.50 3.06
N PHE A 77 -2.26 9.08 4.33
CA PHE A 77 -3.39 9.48 5.19
C PHE A 77 -3.45 10.99 5.44
N TYR A 78 -2.31 11.69 5.32
CA TYR A 78 -2.19 13.12 5.60
C TYR A 78 -2.32 14.01 4.34
N ARG A 79 -2.68 13.41 3.19
CA ARG A 79 -2.70 14.09 1.88
C ARG A 79 -4.11 14.51 1.45
N HIS A 80 -4.70 15.40 2.24
CA HIS A 80 -6.10 15.85 2.05
C HIS A 80 -6.32 16.80 0.85
N GLY A 81 -5.27 17.45 0.34
CA GLY A 81 -5.35 18.36 -0.81
C GLY A 81 -5.14 17.71 -2.18
N GLU A 82 -4.98 16.39 -2.23
CA GLU A 82 -4.67 15.65 -3.46
C GLU A 82 -5.93 15.11 -4.14
N THR A 83 -5.84 14.88 -5.44
CA THR A 83 -6.89 14.17 -6.18
C THR A 83 -6.85 12.67 -5.90
N GLU A 84 -7.95 11.96 -6.14
CA GLU A 84 -7.97 10.49 -6.02
C GLU A 84 -6.87 9.83 -6.87
N LYS A 85 -6.67 10.35 -8.09
CA LYS A 85 -5.67 9.85 -9.03
C LYS A 85 -4.24 10.12 -8.56
N SER A 86 -4.00 11.29 -7.94
CA SER A 86 -2.72 11.61 -7.30
C SER A 86 -2.43 10.62 -6.16
N ILE A 87 -3.36 10.46 -5.21
CA ILE A 87 -3.19 9.56 -4.05
C ILE A 87 -2.91 8.13 -4.52
N PHE A 88 -3.68 7.65 -5.50
CA PHE A 88 -3.47 6.32 -6.09
C PHE A 88 -2.07 6.18 -6.68
N THR A 89 -1.64 7.15 -7.49
CA THR A 89 -0.33 7.13 -8.17
C THR A 89 0.80 7.16 -7.15
N LEU A 90 0.69 8.00 -6.12
CA LEU A 90 1.68 8.07 -5.04
C LEU A 90 1.77 6.73 -4.28
N GLY A 91 0.64 6.12 -3.94
CA GLY A 91 0.62 4.79 -3.31
C GLY A 91 1.22 3.70 -4.18
N PHE A 92 0.96 3.71 -5.49
CA PHE A 92 1.61 2.80 -6.42
C PHE A 92 3.14 2.97 -6.39
N LEU A 93 3.64 4.21 -6.36
CA LEU A 93 5.07 4.50 -6.33
C LEU A 93 5.73 4.09 -5.00
N VAL A 94 5.07 4.29 -3.86
CA VAL A 94 5.58 3.77 -2.57
C VAL A 94 5.72 2.26 -2.64
N GLY A 95 4.69 1.56 -3.10
CA GLY A 95 4.74 0.10 -3.24
C GLY A 95 5.81 -0.36 -4.22
N LEU A 96 6.04 0.37 -5.31
CA LEU A 96 7.09 0.08 -6.29
C LEU A 96 8.48 0.19 -5.66
N GLY A 97 8.76 1.28 -4.95
CA GLY A 97 10.03 1.47 -4.24
C GLY A 97 10.26 0.39 -3.18
N PHE A 98 9.23 0.05 -2.42
CA PHE A 98 9.26 -1.04 -1.44
C PHE A 98 9.61 -2.38 -2.11
N GLY A 99 8.89 -2.73 -3.18
CA GLY A 99 9.12 -3.97 -3.91
C GLY A 99 10.50 -4.07 -4.56
N LEU A 100 11.06 -2.94 -5.02
CA LEU A 100 12.44 -2.88 -5.53
C LEU A 100 13.48 -3.16 -4.45
N SER A 101 13.33 -2.53 -3.28
CA SER A 101 14.22 -2.79 -2.13
C SER A 101 14.18 -4.26 -1.73
N GLU A 102 12.98 -4.82 -1.53
CA GLU A 102 12.84 -6.25 -1.23
C GLU A 102 13.45 -7.14 -2.31
N PHE A 103 13.21 -6.85 -3.58
CA PHE A 103 13.78 -7.63 -4.67
C PHE A 103 15.30 -7.75 -4.55
N PHE A 104 16.00 -6.65 -4.28
CA PHE A 104 17.45 -6.66 -4.08
C PHE A 104 17.85 -7.42 -2.82
N VAL A 105 17.17 -7.22 -1.69
CA VAL A 105 17.47 -7.95 -0.44
C VAL A 105 17.34 -9.45 -0.66
N TYR A 106 16.22 -9.91 -1.23
CA TYR A 106 15.97 -11.34 -1.42
C TYR A 106 16.91 -11.99 -2.44
N ILE A 107 17.27 -11.30 -3.53
CA ILE A 107 18.18 -11.87 -4.53
C ILE A 107 19.62 -11.84 -4.05
N LEU A 108 20.09 -10.71 -3.52
CA LEU A 108 21.50 -10.52 -3.18
C LEU A 108 21.87 -11.14 -1.82
N ALA A 109 20.97 -11.10 -0.83
CA ALA A 109 21.25 -11.62 0.50
C ALA A 109 20.72 -13.05 0.72
N LEU A 110 19.60 -13.42 0.09
CA LEU A 110 18.93 -14.71 0.34
C LEU A 110 18.98 -15.68 -0.86
N GLY A 111 19.60 -15.30 -1.98
CA GLY A 111 19.78 -16.16 -3.15
C GLY A 111 18.47 -16.59 -3.82
N ALA A 112 17.39 -15.82 -3.65
CA ALA A 112 16.09 -16.15 -4.22
C ALA A 112 16.10 -16.08 -5.77
N PRO A 113 15.35 -16.94 -6.48
CA PRO A 113 15.28 -16.90 -7.93
C PRO A 113 14.65 -15.60 -8.45
N VAL A 114 15.32 -14.97 -9.43
CA VAL A 114 14.86 -13.71 -10.05
C VAL A 114 13.44 -13.84 -10.62
N SER A 115 13.15 -14.95 -11.30
CA SER A 115 11.84 -15.19 -11.93
C SER A 115 10.68 -15.23 -10.94
N ILE A 116 10.94 -15.62 -9.69
CA ILE A 116 9.92 -15.68 -8.63
C ILE A 116 9.75 -14.30 -7.97
N ARG A 117 10.84 -13.54 -7.80
CA ARG A 117 10.81 -12.24 -7.11
C ARG A 117 10.42 -11.08 -8.02
N LEU A 118 10.65 -11.17 -9.33
CA LEU A 118 10.34 -10.09 -10.27
C LEU A 118 8.85 -9.69 -10.26
N PRO A 119 7.86 -10.62 -10.28
CA PRO A 119 6.46 -10.26 -10.14
C PRO A 119 6.12 -9.59 -8.81
N MET A 120 6.87 -9.89 -7.74
CA MET A 120 6.61 -9.35 -6.41
C MET A 120 6.83 -7.84 -6.35
N ILE A 121 7.75 -7.28 -7.15
CA ILE A 121 7.96 -5.82 -7.24
C ILE A 121 6.63 -5.11 -7.56
N PHE A 122 5.96 -5.57 -8.61
CA PHE A 122 4.69 -4.99 -9.05
C PHE A 122 3.52 -5.39 -8.14
N PHE A 123 3.64 -6.52 -7.43
CA PHE A 123 2.66 -6.91 -6.42
C PHE A 123 2.60 -5.87 -5.29
N HIS A 124 3.74 -5.44 -4.75
CA HIS A 124 3.74 -4.39 -3.72
C HIS A 124 3.19 -3.06 -4.26
N ALA A 125 3.52 -2.68 -5.51
CA ALA A 125 2.95 -1.50 -6.15
C ALA A 125 1.41 -1.58 -6.26
N ALA A 126 0.91 -2.73 -6.73
CA ALA A 126 -0.51 -2.98 -6.89
C ALA A 126 -1.25 -3.00 -5.54
N SER A 127 -0.77 -3.76 -4.55
CA SER A 127 -1.40 -3.87 -3.23
C SER A 127 -1.48 -2.52 -2.52
N THR A 128 -0.39 -1.74 -2.56
CA THR A 128 -0.33 -0.41 -1.95
C THR A 128 -1.30 0.56 -2.65
N SER A 129 -1.42 0.49 -3.98
CA SER A 129 -2.37 1.31 -4.73
C SER A 129 -3.83 0.97 -4.43
N ILE A 130 -4.15 -0.28 -4.07
CA ILE A 130 -5.48 -0.69 -3.60
C ILE A 130 -5.80 0.01 -2.28
N THR A 131 -4.90 -0.02 -1.30
CA THR A 131 -5.07 0.72 -0.04
C THR A 131 -5.19 2.22 -0.29
N ALA A 132 -4.35 2.79 -1.17
CA ALA A 132 -4.41 4.19 -1.56
C ALA A 132 -5.75 4.58 -2.19
N TYR A 133 -6.35 3.71 -3.02
CA TYR A 133 -7.71 3.90 -3.52
C TYR A 133 -8.74 3.95 -2.39
N GLY A 134 -8.60 3.10 -1.38
CA GLY A 134 -9.45 3.15 -0.19
C GLY A 134 -9.30 4.45 0.59
N ILE A 135 -8.08 4.96 0.74
CA ILE A 135 -7.82 6.26 1.37
C ILE A 135 -8.51 7.37 0.56
N ALA A 136 -8.27 7.40 -0.76
CA ALA A 136 -8.85 8.38 -1.68
C ALA A 136 -10.40 8.38 -1.63
N THR A 137 -11.02 7.21 -1.50
CA THR A 137 -12.48 7.03 -1.49
C THR A 137 -13.10 6.92 -0.08
N LYS A 138 -12.37 7.35 0.97
CA LYS A 138 -12.84 7.37 2.37
C LYS A 138 -13.28 6.01 2.92
N ARG A 139 -12.73 4.92 2.38
CA ARG A 139 -13.00 3.54 2.80
C ARG A 139 -11.68 2.79 3.11
N PRO A 140 -10.71 3.38 3.83
CA PRO A 140 -9.37 2.83 3.94
C PRO A 140 -9.36 1.41 4.50
N ALA A 141 -10.15 1.13 5.55
CA ALA A 141 -10.16 -0.18 6.20
C ALA A 141 -10.51 -1.33 5.24
N ARG A 142 -11.52 -1.17 4.39
CA ARG A 142 -11.96 -2.23 3.46
C ARG A 142 -10.86 -2.58 2.45
N PHE A 143 -10.23 -1.57 1.87
CA PHE A 143 -9.22 -1.77 0.83
C PHE A 143 -7.86 -2.16 1.42
N TYR A 144 -7.52 -1.63 2.60
CA TYR A 144 -6.40 -2.11 3.40
C TYR A 144 -6.52 -3.61 3.69
N LEU A 145 -7.66 -4.06 4.24
CA LEU A 145 -7.88 -5.48 4.52
C LEU A 145 -7.88 -6.33 3.24
N THR A 146 -8.30 -5.77 2.10
CA THR A 146 -8.19 -6.45 0.80
C THR A 146 -6.73 -6.64 0.40
N ALA A 147 -5.89 -5.60 0.53
CA ALA A 147 -4.46 -5.68 0.25
C ALA A 147 -3.75 -6.66 1.21
N VAL A 148 -4.06 -6.60 2.50
CA VAL A 148 -3.55 -7.54 3.53
C VAL A 148 -3.95 -8.97 3.20
N ALA A 149 -5.20 -9.23 2.82
CA ALA A 149 -5.66 -10.58 2.48
C ALA A 149 -4.95 -11.15 1.24
N LEU A 150 -4.73 -10.33 0.21
CA LEU A 150 -3.97 -10.74 -0.98
C LEU A 150 -2.50 -11.02 -0.63
N HIS A 151 -1.89 -10.17 0.18
CA HIS A 151 -0.50 -10.34 0.61
C HIS A 151 -0.34 -11.55 1.54
N PHE A 152 -1.25 -11.75 2.50
CA PHE A 152 -1.35 -12.98 3.28
C PHE A 152 -1.45 -14.21 2.37
N SER A 153 -2.36 -14.19 1.38
CA SER A 153 -2.57 -15.33 0.49
C SER A 153 -1.31 -15.67 -0.30
N ASN A 154 -0.59 -14.64 -0.76
CA ASN A 154 0.71 -14.80 -1.40
C ASN A 154 1.71 -15.45 -0.43
N ASN A 155 1.96 -14.82 0.73
CA ASN A 155 2.98 -15.30 1.67
C ASN A 155 2.66 -16.68 2.25
N PHE A 156 1.41 -16.94 2.60
CA PHE A 156 0.94 -18.25 3.04
C PHE A 156 1.21 -19.31 1.97
N SER A 157 0.89 -19.03 0.71
CA SER A 157 1.18 -19.97 -0.39
C SER A 157 2.68 -20.24 -0.54
N ALA A 158 3.54 -19.27 -0.22
CA ALA A 158 5.00 -19.41 -0.34
C ALA A 158 5.56 -20.43 0.65
N LEU A 159 4.90 -20.60 1.80
CA LEU A 159 5.33 -21.54 2.84
C LEU A 159 5.25 -23.01 2.40
N PHE A 160 4.44 -23.32 1.38
CA PHE A 160 4.24 -24.69 0.89
C PHE A 160 5.16 -25.05 -0.30
N GLY A 161 6.17 -24.23 -0.59
CA GLY A 161 7.16 -24.52 -1.62
C GLY A 161 6.53 -24.59 -3.03
N PRO A 162 6.91 -25.54 -3.91
CA PRO A 162 6.44 -25.59 -5.31
C PRO A 162 4.92 -25.65 -5.52
N PHE A 163 4.14 -26.07 -4.51
CA PHE A 163 2.67 -26.03 -4.53
C PHE A 163 2.09 -24.59 -4.50
N TRP A 164 2.95 -23.58 -4.27
CA TRP A 164 2.77 -22.13 -4.39
C TRP A 164 2.02 -21.65 -5.64
N PHE A 165 2.15 -22.38 -6.76
CA PHE A 165 1.87 -21.84 -8.08
C PHE A 165 0.42 -21.41 -8.29
N ILE A 166 -0.54 -21.99 -7.57
CA ILE A 166 -1.96 -21.65 -7.77
C ILE A 166 -2.36 -20.47 -6.88
N GLY A 167 -2.08 -20.54 -5.57
CA GLY A 167 -2.50 -19.53 -4.60
C GLY A 167 -1.75 -18.21 -4.74
N GLY A 168 -0.42 -18.25 -4.87
CA GLY A 168 0.41 -17.05 -5.03
C GLY A 168 0.12 -16.32 -6.34
N VAL A 169 0.07 -17.06 -7.46
CA VAL A 169 -0.24 -16.47 -8.77
C VAL A 169 -1.64 -15.88 -8.80
N ALA A 170 -2.64 -16.55 -8.23
CA ALA A 170 -3.99 -16.01 -8.14
C ALA A 170 -4.03 -14.69 -7.35
N ALA A 171 -3.36 -14.63 -6.19
CA ALA A 171 -3.27 -13.40 -5.40
C ALA A 171 -2.62 -12.25 -6.19
N VAL A 172 -1.53 -12.53 -6.91
CA VAL A 172 -0.84 -11.55 -7.76
C VAL A 172 -1.74 -11.04 -8.89
N VAL A 173 -2.38 -11.95 -9.64
CA VAL A 173 -3.28 -11.59 -10.75
C VAL A 173 -4.46 -10.76 -10.25
N ILE A 174 -5.05 -11.14 -9.11
CA ILE A 174 -6.15 -10.37 -8.51
C ILE A 174 -5.68 -8.98 -8.10
N ALA A 175 -4.50 -8.85 -7.47
CA ALA A 175 -3.96 -7.55 -7.08
C ALA A 175 -3.76 -6.64 -8.30
N TYR A 176 -3.20 -7.16 -9.39
CA TYR A 176 -3.01 -6.39 -10.63
C TYR A 176 -4.34 -5.97 -11.25
N PHE A 177 -5.29 -6.90 -11.35
CA PHE A 177 -6.61 -6.62 -11.89
C PHE A 177 -7.34 -5.54 -11.06
N LEU A 178 -7.32 -5.65 -9.73
CA LEU A 178 -7.95 -4.68 -8.85
C LEU A 178 -7.28 -3.32 -8.93
N SER A 179 -5.95 -3.27 -8.90
CA SER A 179 -5.18 -2.02 -9.08
C SER A 179 -5.55 -1.34 -10.40
N TRP A 180 -5.51 -2.06 -11.52
CA TRP A 180 -5.90 -1.53 -12.83
C TRP A 180 -7.36 -1.05 -12.85
N ARG A 181 -8.29 -1.85 -12.32
CA ARG A 181 -9.71 -1.50 -12.25
C ARG A 181 -9.95 -0.25 -11.42
N PHE A 182 -9.28 -0.11 -10.28
CA PHE A 182 -9.42 1.04 -9.39
C PHE A 182 -8.75 2.29 -9.96
N TYR A 183 -7.58 2.16 -10.59
CA TYR A 183 -6.96 3.26 -11.32
C TYR A 183 -7.93 3.87 -12.34
N ARG A 184 -8.62 3.03 -13.14
CA ARG A 184 -9.61 3.50 -14.12
C ARG A 184 -10.84 4.15 -13.49
N LYS A 185 -11.11 3.91 -12.20
CA LYS A 185 -12.20 4.54 -11.44
C LYS A 185 -11.77 5.82 -10.74
N THR A 186 -10.48 6.07 -10.56
CA THR A 186 -10.01 7.33 -9.96
C THR A 186 -10.33 8.51 -10.86
N SER A 187 -10.65 9.63 -10.23
CA SER A 187 -10.92 10.89 -10.89
C SER A 187 -9.98 11.99 -10.39
N GLU A 188 -10.02 13.14 -11.07
CA GLU A 188 -9.32 14.35 -10.62
C GLU A 188 -10.10 15.09 -9.50
N ARG A 189 -11.05 14.43 -8.82
CA ARG A 189 -11.86 15.00 -7.73
C ARG A 189 -11.08 14.99 -6.40
N PHE A 190 -11.40 15.93 -5.51
CA PHE A 190 -10.77 16.11 -4.20
C PHE A 190 -11.33 15.20 -3.10
N PHE A 191 -10.50 15.04 -2.07
CA PHE A 191 -10.79 14.33 -0.82
C PHE A 191 -11.84 15.04 0.09
N ASP A 192 -12.19 16.32 -0.05
CA ASP A 192 -12.92 17.06 1.03
C ASP A 192 -14.28 17.74 0.72
N PHE A 193 -14.87 17.59 -0.48
CA PHE A 193 -16.08 18.39 -0.80
C PHE A 193 -17.40 17.91 -0.17
N GLU A 194 -17.55 16.64 0.21
CA GLU A 194 -18.82 16.15 0.79
C GLU A 194 -19.07 16.60 2.24
N CYS A 195 -18.03 16.98 3.00
CA CYS A 195 -18.17 17.35 4.40
C CYS A 195 -18.54 18.84 4.59
N ILE A 196 -18.19 19.69 3.62
CA ILE A 196 -18.45 21.14 3.70
C ILE A 196 -19.88 21.46 3.24
N GLU A 197 -20.40 20.81 2.20
CA GLU A 197 -21.77 21.07 1.72
C GLU A 197 -22.84 20.75 2.78
N LYS A 198 -22.66 19.68 3.55
CA LYS A 198 -23.61 19.29 4.61
C LYS A 198 -23.57 20.18 5.85
N SER A 199 -22.49 20.94 6.08
CA SER A 199 -22.43 21.89 7.21
C SER A 199 -23.01 23.26 6.86
N THR A 200 -23.28 23.54 5.58
CA THR A 200 -23.93 24.77 5.13
C THR A 200 -25.46 24.69 5.02
N GLU A 201 -26.06 23.50 5.07
CA GLU A 201 -27.53 23.32 5.08
C GLU A 201 -28.16 23.45 6.48
N PHE A 202 -27.35 23.50 7.55
CA PHE A 202 -27.82 23.78 8.91
C PHE A 202 -27.50 25.23 9.29
N LYS A 203 -28.27 26.18 8.75
CA LYS A 203 -28.49 27.47 9.39
C LYS A 203 -29.99 27.65 9.65
N PRO A 204 -30.41 27.91 10.91
CA PRO A 204 -31.81 28.22 11.23
C PRO A 204 -32.25 29.55 10.61
#